data_AF-A0A967WHX0-F1
#
_entry.id   AF-A0A967WHX0-F1
#
_cell.length_a   1.000
_cell.length_b   1.000
_cell.length_c   1.000
_cell.angle_alpha   90.00
_cell.angle_beta   90.00
_cell.angle_gamma   90.00
#
_symmetry.space_group_name_H-M   'P 1'
#
loop_
_entity.id
_entity.type
_entity.pdbx_description
1 polymer ?
#
loop_
_entity_poly.entity_id
_entity_poly.type
_entity_poly.pdbx_seq_one_letter_code
_entity_poly.pdbx_strand_id
1 'polypeptide(L)' 'MFKGIKGDKERRNRKIHEAVREHGYTLSQVGEVVGLHYSTVSRIVKKLEQGR' A
#
# COMPACT_ATOMS: atom_id res chain seq x y z
N MET A 1 -13.62 -2.66 -13.80
CA MET A 1 -12.37 -2.50 -13.04
C MET A 1 -12.46 -1.16 -12.30
N PHE A 2 -12.58 -0.95 -10.99
CA PHE A 2 -12.48 -1.74 -9.77
C PHE A 2 -13.74 -1.39 -8.94
N LYS A 3 -14.81 -2.18 -9.07
CA LYS A 3 -16.07 -1.95 -8.37
C LYS A 3 -16.11 -2.94 -7.20
N GLY A 4 -15.97 -2.46 -5.96
CA GLY A 4 -16.35 -3.28 -4.80
C GLY A 4 -15.44 -3.33 -3.57
N ILE A 5 -14.34 -2.57 -3.48
CA ILE A 5 -13.46 -2.63 -2.29
C ILE A 5 -13.64 -1.38 -1.44
N LYS A 6 -14.84 -1.24 -0.86
CA LYS A 6 -15.10 -0.19 0.15
C LYS A 6 -14.67 -0.63 1.56
N GLY A 7 -14.39 -1.92 1.81
CA GLY A 7 -13.98 -2.45 3.11
C GLY A 7 -12.48 -2.74 3.29
N ASP A 8 -11.79 -3.29 2.29
CA ASP A 8 -10.40 -3.77 2.45
C ASP A 8 -9.31 -2.75 2.11
N LYS A 9 -9.66 -1.49 1.82
CA LYS A 9 -8.63 -0.46 1.52
C LYS A 9 -7.68 -0.26 2.69
N GLU A 10 -8.21 -0.18 3.91
CA GLU A 10 -7.38 0.07 5.09
C GLU A 10 -6.50 -1.14 5.43
N ARG A 11 -7.06 -2.36 5.31
CA ARG A 11 -6.31 -3.61 5.50
C ARG A 11 -5.21 -3.78 4.44
N ARG A 12 -5.50 -3.44 3.18
CA ARG A 12 -4.52 -3.41 2.10
C ARG A 12 -3.42 -2.39 2.38
N ASN A 13 -3.78 -1.20 2.81
CA ASN A 13 -2.83 -0.15 3.13
C ASN A 13 -1.89 -0.56 4.27
N ARG A 14 -2.43 -1.20 5.32
CA ARG A 14 -1.62 -1.78 6.40
C ARG A 14 -0.65 -2.84 5.90
N LYS A 15 -1.11 -3.79 5.09
CA LYS A 15 -0.23 -4.81 4.48
C LYS A 15 0.85 -4.21 3.58
N ILE A 16 0.51 -3.18 2.81
CA ILE A 16 1.48 -2.44 1.98
C ILE A 16 2.55 -1.80 2.87
N HIS A 17 2.16 -1.17 3.96
CA HIS A 17 3.08 -0.54 4.90
C HIS A 17 3.97 -1.57 5.61
N GLU A 18 3.40 -2.67 6.10
CA GLU A 18 4.12 -3.81 6.70
C GLU A 18 5.14 -4.41 5.73
N ALA A 19 4.74 -4.68 4.47
CA ALA A 19 5.64 -5.21 3.45
C ALA A 19 6.85 -4.28 3.19
N VAL A 20 6.63 -2.96 3.17
CA VAL A 20 7.71 -2.00 2.90
C VAL A 20 8.59 -1.79 4.14
N ARG A 21 7.99 -1.69 5.34
CA ARG A 21 8.70 -1.37 6.58
C ARG A 21 9.33 -2.58 7.27
N GLU A 22 8.58 -3.67 7.38
CA GLU A 22 9.01 -4.86 8.14
C GLU A 22 9.77 -5.85 7.27
N HIS A 23 9.40 -5.98 5.99
CA HIS A 23 10.05 -6.91 5.07
C HIS A 23 11.05 -6.25 4.11
N GLY A 24 11.15 -4.91 4.11
CA GLY A 24 12.10 -4.18 3.26
C GLY A 24 11.81 -4.24 1.76
N TYR A 25 10.58 -4.59 1.36
CA TYR A 25 10.22 -4.60 -0.05
C TYR A 25 10.22 -3.19 -0.64
N THR A 26 10.62 -3.07 -1.90
CA THR A 26 10.55 -1.78 -2.61
C THR A 26 9.10 -1.42 -2.95
N LEU A 27 8.80 -0.13 -2.96
CA LEU A 27 7.46 0.39 -3.31
C LEU A 27 6.99 -0.08 -4.70
N SER A 28 7.93 -0.25 -5.64
CA SER A 28 7.64 -0.75 -6.99
C SER A 28 7.21 -2.21 -6.98
N GLN A 29 7.95 -3.09 -6.29
CA GLN A 29 7.58 -4.50 -6.15
C GLN A 29 6.23 -4.68 -5.47
N VAL A 30 5.99 -3.93 -4.39
CA VAL A 30 4.70 -3.98 -3.70
C VAL A 30 3.59 -3.50 -4.62
N GLY A 31 3.83 -2.44 -5.40
CA GLY A 31 2.91 -1.93 -6.41
C GLY A 31 2.55 -2.95 -7.48
N GLU A 32 3.54 -3.65 -8.02
CA GLU A 32 3.32 -4.71 -9.01
C GLU A 32 2.47 -5.86 -8.43
N VAL A 33 2.78 -6.31 -7.22
CA VAL A 33 2.05 -7.42 -6.56
C VAL A 33 0.60 -7.04 -6.24
N VAL A 34 0.36 -5.82 -5.76
CA VAL A 34 -0.99 -5.37 -5.38
C VAL A 34 -1.77 -4.73 -6.53
N GLY A 35 -1.16 -4.65 -7.73
CA GLY A 35 -1.73 -4.01 -8.91
C GLY A 35 -1.96 -2.51 -8.75
N LEU A 36 -1.11 -1.83 -7.98
CA LEU A 36 -1.15 -0.38 -7.77
C LEU A 36 0.10 0.28 -8.35
N HIS A 37 -0.09 1.45 -8.94
CA HIS A 37 1.04 2.26 -9.37
C HIS A 37 1.94 2.63 -8.17
N TYR A 38 3.25 2.67 -8.41
CA TYR A 38 4.26 3.07 -7.43
C TYR A 38 3.86 4.34 -6.66
N SER A 39 3.36 5.36 -7.35
CA SER A 39 2.94 6.63 -6.73
C SER A 39 1.79 6.46 -5.74
N THR A 40 0.89 5.51 -5.98
CA THR A 40 -0.21 5.19 -5.05
C THR A 40 0.32 4.51 -3.81
N VAL A 41 1.24 3.54 -3.97
CA VAL A 41 1.89 2.84 -2.85
C VAL A 41 2.69 3.83 -1.99
N SER A 42 3.49 4.71 -2.61
CA SER A 42 4.23 5.77 -1.92
C SER A 42 3.30 6.69 -1.10
N ARG A 43 2.17 7.13 -1.68
CA ARG A 43 1.17 7.94 -0.97
C ARG A 43 0.53 7.20 0.21
N ILE A 44 0.26 5.91 0.06
CA ILE A 44 -0.31 5.08 1.13
C ILE A 44 0.66 4.96 2.30
N VAL A 45 1.92 4.60 2.03
CA VAL A 45 2.97 4.47 3.04
C VAL A 45 3.15 5.80 3.77
N LYS A 46 3.32 6.90 3.03
CA LYS A 46 3.48 8.24 3.62
C LYS A 46 2.28 8.68 4.46
N LYS A 47 1.05 8.37 4.02
CA LYS A 47 -0.17 8.69 4.77
C LYS A 47 -0.25 7.92 6.10
N LEU A 48 0.19 6.66 6.11
CA LEU A 48 0.24 5.86 7.34
C LEU A 48 1.37 6.32 8.28
N GLU A 49 2.50 6.76 7.74
CA GLU A 49 3.61 7.30 8.54
C GLU A 49 3.29 8.66 9.17
N GLN A 50 2.55 9.53 8.46
CA GLN A 50 2.17 10.86 8.96
C GLN A 50 0.93 10.87 9.88
N GLY A 51 0.25 9.75 10.04
CA GLY A 51 -0.94 9.62 10.89
C GLY A 51 -0.66 9.23 12.35
N ARG A 52 0.53 9.53 12.87
CA ARG A 52 0.95 9.22 14.25
C ARG A 52 1.05 10.47 15.10
#